data_AF-A0A1R1Y574-F1
#
_entry.id   AF-A0A1R1Y574-F1
#
_cell.length_a   1.000
_cell.length_b   1.000
_cell.length_c   1.000
_cell.angle_alpha   90.00
_cell.angle_beta   90.00
_cell.angle_gamma   90.00
#
_symmetry.space_group_name_H-M   'P 1'
#
loop_
_entity.id
_entity.type
_entity.pdbx_description
1 polymer ?
#
loop_
_entity_poly.entity_id
_entity_poly.type
_entity_poly.pdbx_seq_one_letter_code
_entity_poly.pdbx_strand_id
1 'polypeptide(L)'
;MQLGMKLPFIIFQIRNLNLFFSFELEIIDEHDKPHYLRSSNFQKVTRSSPLITTFPLRLEKGWNLLTLNIAETAKACFGSNYKETSSITINASCHIRRIFFSDKVVAEDSLPPEFKLYFPSD
;
A
#
# COMPACT_ATOMS: atom_id res chain seq x y z
N MET A 1 17.69 6.80 9.05
CA MET A 1 17.79 6.24 7.68
C MET A 1 16.36 6.09 7.19
N GLN A 2 15.95 6.91 6.22
CA GLN A 2 14.61 6.88 5.62
C GLN A 2 14.67 6.19 4.26
N LEU A 3 13.56 5.57 3.85
CA LEU A 3 13.46 4.81 2.60
C LEU A 3 13.61 5.72 1.37
N GLY A 4 13.00 6.91 1.37
CA GLY A 4 13.17 7.93 0.33
C GLY A 4 12.69 7.52 -1.06
N MET A 5 11.68 6.65 -1.16
CA MET A 5 11.19 6.13 -2.44
C MET A 5 10.22 7.11 -3.11
N LYS A 6 10.47 7.47 -4.37
CA LYS A 6 9.70 8.50 -5.11
C LYS A 6 8.68 7.94 -6.10
N LEU A 7 8.60 6.62 -6.19
CA LEU A 7 7.72 5.96 -7.14
C LEU A 7 6.27 6.03 -6.65
N PRO A 8 5.31 6.42 -7.53
CA PRO A 8 3.94 6.75 -7.13
C PRO A 8 3.08 5.55 -6.76
N PHE A 9 3.42 4.34 -7.23
CA PHE A 9 2.66 3.14 -6.94
C PHE A 9 3.41 2.23 -5.97
N ILE A 10 2.67 1.65 -5.03
CA ILE A 10 3.14 0.54 -4.20
C ILE A 10 2.22 -0.67 -4.39
N ILE A 11 2.86 -1.83 -4.56
CA ILE A 11 2.19 -3.09 -4.80
C ILE A 11 2.52 -4.04 -3.65
N PHE A 12 1.48 -4.67 -3.09
CA PHE A 12 1.60 -5.70 -2.06
C PHE A 12 1.09 -7.03 -2.58
N GLN A 13 1.91 -8.08 -2.44
CA GLN A 13 1.49 -9.46 -2.61
C GLN A 13 1.37 -10.11 -1.23
N ILE A 14 0.15 -10.21 -0.74
CA ILE A 14 -0.12 -10.69 0.63
C ILE A 14 -1.17 -11.79 0.63
N ARG A 15 -1.02 -12.76 1.55
CA ARG A 15 -2.01 -13.80 1.79
C ARG A 15 -2.89 -13.40 2.97
N ASN A 16 -4.20 -13.42 2.75
CA ASN A 16 -5.19 -13.22 3.79
C ASN A 16 -5.33 -14.49 4.64
N LEU A 17 -5.08 -14.35 5.95
CA LEU A 17 -5.21 -15.43 6.94
C LEU A 17 -6.55 -15.39 7.69
N ASN A 18 -7.49 -14.53 7.28
CA ASN A 18 -8.74 -14.24 7.97
C ASN A 18 -8.53 -13.75 9.42
N LEU A 19 -7.42 -13.06 9.66
CA LEU A 19 -7.06 -12.41 10.92
C LEU A 19 -6.97 -10.90 10.72
N PHE A 20 -6.91 -10.13 11.80
CA PHE A 20 -6.74 -8.69 11.70
C PHE A 20 -5.38 -8.31 11.13
N PHE A 21 -5.42 -7.51 10.08
CA PHE A 21 -4.26 -7.05 9.33
C PHE A 21 -4.37 -5.56 9.08
N SER A 22 -3.22 -4.87 9.13
CA SER A 22 -3.12 -3.49 8.69
C SER A 22 -1.72 -3.14 8.23
N PHE A 23 -1.61 -2.16 7.35
CA PHE A 23 -0.34 -1.54 6.99
C PHE A 23 -0.46 -0.02 7.07
N GLU A 24 0.67 0.64 7.22
CA GLU A 24 0.80 2.09 7.26
C GLU A 24 1.97 2.53 6.39
N LEU A 25 1.76 3.62 5.65
CA LEU A 25 2.76 4.31 4.85
C LEU A 25 2.97 5.69 5.44
N GLU A 26 4.21 6.02 5.76
CA GLU A 26 4.62 7.40 6.04
C GLU A 26 5.07 8.04 4.72
N ILE A 27 4.39 9.09 4.31
CA ILE A 27 4.68 9.84 3.09
C ILE A 27 5.07 11.27 3.43
N ILE A 28 5.92 11.84 2.60
CA ILE A 28 6.32 13.25 2.68
C ILE A 28 5.69 13.97 1.49
N ASP A 29 5.11 15.15 1.75
CA ASP A 29 4.54 16.02 0.72
C ASP A 29 5.57 17.01 0.14
N GLU A 30 5.15 17.85 -0.81
CA GLU A 30 6.03 18.86 -1.42
C GLU A 30 6.51 19.95 -0.44
N HIS A 31 5.88 20.08 0.73
CA HIS A 31 6.22 21.03 1.79
C HIS A 31 7.06 20.39 2.91
N ASP A 32 7.58 19.18 2.69
CA ASP A 32 8.34 18.41 3.68
C ASP A 32 7.53 18.07 4.95
N LYS A 33 6.21 17.97 4.82
CA LYS A 33 5.31 17.56 5.90
C LYS A 33 5.05 16.05 5.85
N PRO A 34 5.14 15.34 6.98
CA PRO A 34 4.79 13.93 7.04
C PRO A 34 3.28 13.74 7.12
N HIS A 35 2.79 12.77 6.37
CA HIS A 35 1.43 12.26 6.43
C HIS A 35 1.41 10.74 6.49
N TYR A 36 0.35 10.17 7.05
CA TYR A 36 0.20 8.73 7.21
C TYR A 36 -1.01 8.21 6.44
N LEU A 37 -0.79 7.21 5.60
CA LEU A 37 -1.85 6.44 4.95
C LEU A 37 -1.91 5.07 5.60
N ARG A 38 -3.02 4.76 6.27
CA ARG A 38 -3.19 3.47 6.95
C ARG A 38 -4.37 2.71 6.39
N SER A 39 -4.20 1.43 6.10
CA SER A 39 -5.26 0.57 5.61
C SER A 39 -5.41 -0.64 6.52
N SER A 40 -6.65 -1.00 6.87
CA SER A 40 -6.91 -2.10 7.80
C SER A 40 -8.21 -2.84 7.51
N ASN A 41 -8.24 -4.15 7.78
CA ASN A 41 -9.40 -5.00 7.49
C ASN A 41 -10.47 -5.04 8.59
N PHE A 42 -10.22 -4.38 9.73
CA PHE A 42 -11.17 -4.23 10.83
C PHE A 42 -11.84 -2.85 10.84
N GLN A 43 -11.33 -1.89 10.06
CA GLN A 43 -11.94 -0.60 9.89
C GLN A 43 -13.03 -0.65 8.82
N LYS A 44 -14.20 -0.08 9.12
CA LYS A 44 -15.37 -0.12 8.22
C LYS A 44 -15.56 1.14 7.38
N VAL A 45 -15.00 2.27 7.83
CA VAL A 45 -15.22 3.59 7.22
C VAL A 45 -13.90 4.34 7.10
N THR A 46 -13.76 5.10 6.02
CA THR A 46 -12.62 6.01 5.84
C THR A 46 -12.71 7.13 6.86
N ARG A 47 -11.59 7.44 7.54
CA ARG A 47 -11.48 8.62 8.41
C ARG A 47 -10.27 9.43 7.99
N SER A 48 -10.47 10.72 7.77
CA SER A 48 -9.41 11.64 7.37
C SER A 48 -9.16 12.68 8.44
N SER A 49 -7.88 12.95 8.68
CA SER A 49 -7.33 14.00 9.53
C SER A 49 -6.16 14.63 8.77
N PRO A 50 -5.77 15.89 9.04
CA PRO A 50 -4.63 16.52 8.36
C PRO A 50 -3.34 15.69 8.40
N LEU A 51 -3.13 14.90 9.46
CA LEU A 51 -1.93 14.08 9.63
C LEU A 51 -2.08 12.65 9.07
N ILE A 52 -3.26 12.06 9.22
CA ILE A 52 -3.46 10.64 8.94
C ILE A 52 -4.81 10.41 8.27
N THR A 53 -4.80 9.58 7.23
CA THR A 53 -6.01 9.03 6.64
C THR A 53 -6.01 7.52 6.76
N THR A 54 -7.13 7.00 7.22
CA THR A 54 -7.34 5.58 7.47
C THR A 54 -8.40 5.04 6.53
N PHE A 55 -8.11 3.93 5.83
CA PHE A 55 -8.98 3.31 4.83
C PHE A 55 -9.44 1.91 5.28
N PRO A 56 -10.69 1.52 4.98
CA PRO A 56 -11.09 0.13 5.06
C PRO A 56 -10.36 -0.69 3.98
N LEU A 57 -9.86 -1.86 4.36
CA LEU A 57 -9.20 -2.81 3.45
C LEU A 57 -10.03 -4.09 3.37
N ARG A 58 -10.47 -4.44 2.16
CA ARG A 58 -11.08 -5.76 1.91
C ARG A 58 -10.03 -6.67 1.28
N LEU A 59 -9.91 -7.88 1.82
CA LEU A 59 -9.04 -8.93 1.28
C LEU A 59 -9.88 -10.14 0.96
N GLU A 60 -9.63 -10.74 -0.20
CA GLU A 60 -10.20 -12.02 -0.59
C GLU A 60 -9.49 -13.17 0.13
N LYS A 61 -10.11 -14.35 0.15
CA LYS A 61 -9.49 -15.57 0.71
C LYS A 61 -8.29 -15.96 -0.15
N GLY A 62 -7.13 -16.19 0.47
CA GLY A 62 -5.92 -16.63 -0.24
C GLY A 62 -4.97 -15.47 -0.58
N TRP A 63 -4.28 -15.56 -1.72
CA TRP A 63 -3.32 -14.54 -2.17
C TRP A 63 -4.05 -13.35 -2.80
N ASN A 64 -3.62 -12.15 -2.43
CA ASN A 64 -4.15 -10.88 -2.88
C ASN A 64 -3.02 -10.02 -3.47
N LEU A 65 -3.32 -9.30 -4.56
CA LEU A 65 -2.47 -8.26 -5.12
C LEU A 65 -3.12 -6.91 -4.84
N LEU A 66 -2.58 -6.15 -3.90
CA LEU A 66 -3.03 -4.78 -3.64
C LEU A 66 -2.15 -3.81 -4.40
N THR A 67 -2.77 -2.90 -5.14
CA THR A 67 -2.07 -1.79 -5.80
C THR A 67 -2.62 -0.49 -5.26
N LEU A 68 -1.75 0.38 -4.78
CA LEU A 68 -2.11 1.71 -4.27
C LEU A 68 -1.35 2.77 -5.06
N ASN A 69 -2.09 3.72 -5.63
CA ASN A 69 -1.54 4.96 -6.14
C ASN A 69 -1.37 5.94 -4.98
N ILE A 70 -0.15 6.00 -4.43
CA ILE A 70 0.17 6.85 -3.28
C ILE A 70 0.00 8.32 -3.66
N ALA A 71 0.44 8.71 -4.87
CA ALA A 71 0.41 10.10 -5.30
C ALA A 71 -1.02 10.66 -5.43
N GLU A 72 -1.93 9.91 -6.06
CA GLU A 72 -3.34 10.31 -6.14
C GLU A 72 -4.01 10.26 -4.76
N THR A 73 -3.70 9.25 -3.94
CA THR A 73 -4.28 9.12 -2.61
C THR A 73 -3.87 10.29 -1.71
N ALA A 74 -2.58 10.67 -1.72
CA ALA A 74 -2.08 11.81 -0.95
C ALA A 74 -2.79 13.11 -1.34
N LYS A 75 -2.94 13.35 -2.65
CA LYS A 75 -3.64 14.52 -3.18
C LYS A 75 -5.12 14.55 -2.79
N ALA A 76 -5.79 13.41 -2.84
CA ALA A 76 -7.19 13.30 -2.46
C ALA A 76 -7.42 13.48 -0.94
N CYS A 77 -6.48 13.03 -0.11
CA CYS A 77 -6.62 13.01 1.34
C CYS A 77 -6.12 14.28 2.03
N PHE A 78 -5.00 14.83 1.58
CA PHE A 78 -4.30 15.94 2.23
C PHE A 78 -4.29 17.22 1.39
N GLY A 79 -4.68 17.15 0.12
CA GLY A 79 -4.65 18.28 -0.80
C GLY A 79 -3.24 18.69 -1.23
N SER A 80 -2.22 17.91 -0.89
CA SER A 80 -0.82 18.13 -1.21
C SER A 80 -0.29 17.07 -2.19
N ASN A 81 0.77 17.40 -2.91
CA ASN A 81 1.42 16.52 -3.86
C ASN A 81 2.43 15.60 -3.15
N TYR A 82 2.40 14.32 -3.51
CA TYR A 82 3.34 13.34 -3.00
C TYR A 82 4.78 13.63 -3.48
N LYS A 83 5.73 13.64 -2.55
CA LYS A 83 7.17 13.76 -2.83
C LYS A 83 7.86 12.39 -2.74
N GLU A 84 7.69 11.69 -1.62
CA GLU A 84 8.29 10.37 -1.39
C GLU A 84 7.64 9.60 -0.24
N THR A 85 7.91 8.30 -0.19
CA THR A 85 7.59 7.42 0.94
C THR A 85 8.82 7.27 1.84
N SER A 86 8.67 7.70 3.09
CA SER A 86 9.71 7.70 4.12
C SER A 86 9.83 6.34 4.81
N SER A 87 8.69 5.69 5.10
CA SER A 87 8.66 4.38 5.77
C SER A 87 7.41 3.56 5.44
N ILE A 88 7.52 2.24 5.62
CA ILE A 88 6.42 1.29 5.47
C ILE A 88 6.37 0.44 6.75
N THR A 89 5.22 0.39 7.40
CA THR A 89 4.97 -0.44 8.57
C THR A 89 3.90 -1.48 8.28
N ILE A 90 4.24 -2.76 8.40
CA ILE A 90 3.30 -3.88 8.23
C ILE A 90 3.02 -4.51 9.58
N ASN A 91 1.74 -4.52 9.98
CA ASN A 91 1.32 -5.15 11.23
C ASN A 91 1.06 -6.65 11.03
N ALA A 92 1.04 -7.39 12.13
CA ALA A 92 0.98 -8.86 12.16
C ALA A 92 -0.25 -9.47 11.44
N SER A 93 -0.19 -10.78 11.24
CA SER A 93 -1.24 -11.65 10.68
C SER A 93 -1.43 -11.61 9.15
N CYS A 94 -0.33 -11.54 8.41
CA CYS A 94 -0.31 -11.83 6.97
C CYS A 94 0.92 -12.65 6.58
N HIS A 95 0.85 -13.33 5.44
CA HIS A 95 2.06 -13.79 4.75
C HIS A 95 2.36 -12.85 3.59
N ILE A 96 3.57 -12.31 3.56
CA ILE A 96 4.02 -11.39 2.52
C ILE A 96 4.88 -12.18 1.54
N ARG A 97 4.54 -12.11 0.25
CA ARG A 97 5.41 -12.64 -0.82
C ARG A 97 6.35 -11.55 -1.31
N ARG A 98 5.80 -10.37 -1.63
CA ARG A 98 6.53 -9.23 -2.20
C ARG A 98 5.87 -7.90 -1.84
N ILE A 99 6.69 -6.88 -1.68
CA ILE A 99 6.28 -5.48 -1.65
C ILE A 99 7.26 -4.73 -2.56
N PHE A 100 6.76 -3.98 -3.52
CA PHE A 100 7.60 -3.24 -4.45
C PHE A 100 6.91 -1.97 -4.91
N PHE A 101 7.71 -1.02 -5.37
CA PHE A 101 7.23 0.21 -5.96
C PHE A 101 7.29 0.16 -7.48
N SER A 102 6.45 0.95 -8.15
CA SER A 102 6.42 1.05 -9.60
C SER A 102 6.11 2.48 -10.05
N ASP A 103 6.55 2.84 -11.25
CA ASP A 103 6.21 4.10 -11.93
C ASP A 103 4.81 4.05 -12.55
N LYS A 104 4.32 2.86 -12.88
CA LYS A 104 3.03 2.61 -13.55
C LYS A 104 2.32 1.40 -12.95
N VAL A 105 1.00 1.36 -13.12
CA VAL A 105 0.23 0.14 -12.89
C VAL A 105 0.53 -0.83 -14.04
N VAL A 106 1.24 -1.91 -13.72
CA VAL A 106 1.54 -2.98 -14.67
C VAL A 106 0.50 -4.07 -14.46
N ALA A 107 -0.23 -4.45 -15.52
CA ALA A 107 -1.18 -5.56 -15.46
C ALA A 107 -0.43 -6.87 -15.19
N GLU A 108 -1.09 -7.83 -14.54
CA GLU A 108 -0.45 -9.09 -14.15
C GLU A 108 0.20 -9.83 -15.33
N ASP A 109 -0.41 -9.76 -16.52
CA ASP A 109 0.12 -10.37 -17.74
C ASP A 109 1.43 -9.74 -18.23
N SER A 110 1.61 -8.44 -17.96
CA SER A 110 2.77 -7.65 -18.36
C SER A 110 3.87 -7.59 -17.30
N LEU A 111 3.62 -8.10 -16.08
CA LEU A 111 4.65 -8.21 -15.05
C LEU A 111 5.70 -9.24 -15.48
N PRO A 112 7.00 -9.00 -15.25
CA PRO A 112 8.01 -10.04 -15.37
C PRO A 112 7.65 -11.25 -14.49
N PRO A 113 8.03 -12.48 -14.87
CA PRO A 113 7.68 -13.70 -14.12
C PRO A 113 7.98 -13.61 -12.62
N GLU A 114 9.09 -12.99 -12.25
CA GLU A 114 9.50 -12.77 -10.86
C GLU A 114 8.55 -11.86 -10.06
N PHE A 115 7.68 -11.09 -10.71
CA PHE A 115 6.66 -10.25 -10.08
C PHE A 115 5.24 -10.80 -10.23
N LYS A 116 5.02 -11.89 -10.98
CA LYS A 116 3.69 -12.51 -11.10
C LYS A 116 3.31 -13.35 -9.88
N LEU A 117 2.00 -13.46 -9.66
CA LEU A 117 1.40 -14.37 -8.69
C LEU A 117 1.09 -15.70 -9.36
N TYR A 118 2.04 -16.64 -9.33
CA TYR A 118 1.74 -18.02 -9.68
C TYR A 118 1.09 -18.73 -8.50
N PHE A 119 -0.08 -19.32 -8.74
CA PHE A 119 -0.66 -20.36 -7.90
C PHE A 119 -0.04 -21.70 -8.31
N PRO A 120 0.24 -22.60 -7.36
CA PRO A 120 0.59 -23.97 -7.72
C PRO A 120 -0.56 -24.55 -8.55
N SER A 121 -0.23 -25.09 -9.72
CA SER A 121 -1.15 -25.94 -10.47
C SER A 121 -1.32 -27.23 -9.66
N ASP A 122 -2.58 -27.63 -9.41
CA ASP A 122 -2.86 -28.97 -8.88
C ASP A 122 -2.35 -30.07 -9.83
#